data_AF-A0AAE3T6B9-F1
#
_entry.id   AF-A0AAE3T6B9-F1
#
_cell.length_a   1.000
_cell.length_b   1.000
_cell.length_c   1.000
_cell.angle_alpha   90.00
_cell.angle_beta   90.00
_cell.angle_gamma   90.00
#
_symmetry.space_group_name_H-M   'P 1'
#
loop_
_entity.id
_entity.type
_entity.pdbx_description
1 polymer ?
#
loop_
_entity_poly.entity_id
_entity_poly.type
_entity_poly.pdbx_seq_one_letter_code
_entity_poly.pdbx_strand_id
1 'polypeptide(L)'
;TFTPTALTDGSHSLTTTATDAAGNVSAASSAFALTVDTAAPATPVISTVTDDVAPVTGTITDGGSTNDATPTLTGTAEANSTISVFDGTTLLGTTTADTSGNWIFTPSTALADGSHSLTATATDAAGNVSAASTAFTLTVDTAAPAAPVISTVTDDVAPVTGAITAGGSTNDANPTLTGTAEANSTISVFDGTTLLGTTTADASGNWTFTPTTALTDGSHSLTATATDTAGNVSAASTAFALTVDTAAPATPVIGTVTDAVAPVTGTITDGGSTNDANPTLTGMAEANSTISVFDGATLLGTTTADASGNWTFTPSTALTDGSHSLTATATDTTGNVSAASSPFTLTVDTAAPAAPVISTVTDDVAPVTGAITDGGSTNDAMPTLTGTAEANSTISIFDGTTLLGTTTADASGNWTFT
;
A
#
# COMPACT_ATOMS: atom_id res chain seq x y z
N THR A 1 50.09 54.83 -55.54
CA THR A 1 48.97 54.48 -54.65
C THR A 1 48.80 55.59 -53.64
N PHE A 2 47.57 55.92 -53.27
CA PHE A 2 47.26 56.90 -52.23
C PHE A 2 46.49 56.18 -51.13
N THR A 3 46.98 56.27 -49.89
CA THR A 3 46.26 55.77 -48.72
C THR A 3 45.76 57.01 -47.98
N PRO A 4 44.44 57.26 -47.92
CA PRO A 4 43.92 58.37 -47.15
C PRO A 4 44.21 58.17 -45.66
N THR A 5 44.10 59.24 -44.88
CA THR A 5 43.84 59.09 -43.44
C THR A 5 42.57 58.28 -43.24
N ALA A 6 42.44 57.56 -42.12
CA ALA A 6 41.26 56.76 -41.82
C ALA A 6 39.98 57.58 -42.03
N LEU A 7 39.07 57.04 -42.85
CA LEU A 7 37.74 57.59 -43.02
C LEU A 7 36.94 57.26 -41.74
N THR A 8 36.17 58.23 -41.25
CA THR A 8 35.24 58.00 -40.13
C THR A 8 34.05 57.16 -40.60
N ASP A 9 33.25 56.61 -39.69
CA ASP A 9 31.98 55.97 -40.08
C ASP A 9 31.04 56.96 -40.78
N GLY A 10 30.17 56.44 -41.65
CA GLY A 10 29.19 57.18 -42.44
C GLY A 10 29.46 57.17 -43.94
N SER A 11 28.64 57.89 -44.69
CA SER A 11 28.76 57.99 -46.14
C SER A 11 29.87 58.94 -46.57
N HIS A 12 30.73 58.47 -47.48
CA HIS A 12 31.79 59.22 -48.12
C HIS A 12 31.57 59.28 -49.63
N SER A 13 32.04 60.37 -50.22
CA SER A 13 32.02 60.59 -51.67
C SER A 13 33.41 60.98 -52.14
N LEU A 14 34.10 60.05 -52.79
CA LEU A 14 35.48 60.23 -53.23
C LEU A 14 35.52 60.73 -54.69
N THR A 15 36.29 61.80 -54.94
CA THR A 15 36.55 62.35 -56.28
C THR A 15 38.03 62.66 -56.48
N THR A 16 38.52 62.69 -57.72
CA THR A 16 39.91 63.06 -58.04
C THR A 16 39.96 64.23 -59.03
N THR A 17 41.00 65.06 -58.92
CA THR A 17 41.36 66.13 -59.88
C THR A 17 42.85 66.03 -60.20
N ALA A 18 43.27 66.42 -61.40
CA ALA A 18 44.67 66.48 -61.80
C ALA A 18 45.12 67.93 -62.02
N THR A 19 46.34 68.27 -61.62
CA THR A 19 46.95 69.58 -61.89
C THR A 19 48.17 69.38 -62.78
N ASP A 20 48.25 70.08 -63.91
CA ASP A 20 49.43 70.03 -64.78
C ASP A 20 50.62 70.86 -64.24
N ALA A 21 51.78 70.79 -64.90
CA ALA A 21 52.99 71.51 -64.47
C ALA A 21 52.86 73.05 -64.55
N ALA A 22 51.91 73.56 -65.32
CA ALA A 22 51.61 74.99 -65.43
C ALA A 22 50.58 75.46 -64.40
N GLY A 23 49.98 74.54 -63.63
CA GLY A 23 49.01 74.84 -62.58
C GLY A 23 47.54 74.74 -63.02
N ASN A 24 47.22 74.23 -64.22
CA ASN A 24 45.83 74.05 -64.65
C ASN A 24 45.23 72.82 -63.97
N VAL A 25 44.07 72.96 -63.33
CA VAL A 25 43.35 71.87 -62.62
C VAL A 25 42.22 71.33 -63.49
N SER A 26 42.10 70.01 -63.61
CA SER A 26 40.99 69.33 -64.30
C SER A 26 39.67 69.50 -63.56
N ALA A 27 38.54 69.21 -64.22
CA ALA A 27 37.30 68.92 -63.51
C ALA A 27 37.47 67.69 -62.60
N ALA A 28 36.64 67.61 -61.54
CA ALA A 28 36.61 66.43 -60.67
C ALA A 28 36.02 65.22 -61.41
N SER A 29 36.50 64.02 -61.07
CA SER A 29 35.89 62.76 -61.52
C SER A 29 34.45 62.62 -61.03
N SER A 30 33.70 61.67 -61.59
CA SER A 30 32.46 61.20 -60.96
C SER A 30 32.73 60.75 -59.52
N ALA A 31 31.78 61.03 -58.62
CA ALA A 31 31.85 60.59 -57.24
C ALA A 31 31.76 59.07 -57.13
N PHE A 32 32.67 58.48 -56.35
CA PHE A 32 32.54 57.11 -55.84
C PHE A 32 31.97 57.18 -54.43
N ALA A 33 30.72 56.76 -54.28
CA ALA A 33 30.07 56.69 -52.97
C ALA A 33 30.44 55.39 -52.26
N LEU A 34 30.79 55.49 -50.98
CA LEU A 34 30.93 54.33 -50.09
C LEU A 34 30.44 54.70 -48.70
N THR A 35 29.97 53.72 -47.93
CA THR A 35 29.69 53.91 -46.51
C THR A 35 30.76 53.15 -45.74
N VAL A 36 31.43 53.84 -44.82
CA VAL A 36 32.32 53.19 -43.85
C VAL A 36 31.47 52.85 -42.64
N ASP A 37 31.53 51.60 -42.24
CA ASP A 37 30.92 51.13 -41.01
C ASP A 37 31.91 50.19 -40.34
N THR A 38 32.48 50.65 -39.23
CA THR A 38 33.44 49.91 -38.42
C THR A 38 32.88 49.55 -37.04
N ALA A 39 31.60 49.85 -36.79
CA ALA A 39 30.95 49.57 -35.52
C ALA A 39 30.43 48.13 -35.52
N ALA A 40 30.87 47.33 -34.55
CA ALA A 40 30.27 46.01 -34.37
C ALA A 40 28.82 46.12 -33.88
N PRO A 41 27.94 45.19 -34.31
CA PRO A 41 26.60 45.09 -33.76
C PRO A 41 26.64 44.83 -32.25
N ALA A 42 25.56 45.19 -31.55
CA ALA A 42 25.40 44.84 -30.15
C ALA A 42 25.42 43.32 -29.94
N THR A 43 25.94 42.87 -28.80
CA THR A 43 25.96 41.45 -28.43
C THR A 43 24.53 40.86 -28.45
N PRO A 44 24.30 39.75 -29.18
CA PRO A 44 23.02 39.06 -29.15
C PRO A 44 22.64 38.56 -27.76
N VAL A 45 21.34 38.34 -27.56
CA VAL A 45 20.78 37.73 -26.34
C VAL A 45 20.09 36.44 -26.71
N ILE A 46 20.44 35.34 -26.05
CA ILE A 46 19.64 34.11 -26.04
C ILE A 46 18.56 34.31 -24.97
N SER A 47 17.29 34.37 -25.39
CA SER A 47 16.15 34.70 -24.52
C SER A 47 15.46 33.46 -23.97
N THR A 48 15.21 32.45 -24.81
CA THR A 48 14.64 31.17 -24.37
C THR A 48 15.32 30.02 -25.08
N VAL A 49 15.42 28.89 -24.39
CA VAL A 49 15.78 27.60 -24.97
C VAL A 49 14.63 26.65 -24.63
N THR A 50 14.14 25.91 -25.60
CA THR A 50 12.90 25.13 -25.47
C THR A 50 13.12 23.69 -25.91
N ASP A 51 12.61 22.78 -25.09
CA ASP A 51 12.44 21.36 -25.35
C ASP A 51 11.06 21.14 -25.99
N ASP A 52 11.02 20.52 -27.17
CA ASP A 52 9.78 20.14 -27.84
C ASP A 52 9.55 18.62 -27.94
N VAL A 53 10.32 17.81 -27.20
CA VAL A 53 10.26 16.36 -27.19
C VAL A 53 9.45 15.86 -25.99
N ALA A 54 8.31 15.21 -26.28
CA ALA A 54 7.49 14.57 -25.26
C ALA A 54 8.28 13.49 -24.48
N PRO A 55 7.94 13.24 -23.20
CA PRO A 55 6.74 13.71 -22.50
C PRO A 55 6.89 15.03 -21.74
N VAL A 56 8.10 15.55 -21.55
CA VAL A 56 8.34 16.81 -20.83
C VAL A 56 8.79 17.88 -21.81
N THR A 57 7.84 18.68 -22.30
CA THR A 57 8.14 19.80 -23.20
C THR A 57 8.10 21.12 -22.45
N GLY A 58 8.88 22.12 -22.88
CA GLY A 58 8.79 23.48 -22.34
C GLY A 58 10.11 24.23 -22.34
N THR A 59 10.15 25.38 -21.65
CA THR A 59 11.38 26.18 -21.55
C THR A 59 12.38 25.52 -20.62
N ILE A 60 13.62 25.38 -21.10
CA ILE A 60 14.76 24.90 -20.33
C ILE A 60 15.33 26.10 -19.56
N THR A 61 15.59 25.91 -18.26
CA THR A 61 16.33 26.89 -17.46
C THR A 61 17.82 26.79 -17.71
N ASP A 62 18.56 27.89 -17.62
CA ASP A 62 20.03 27.85 -17.72
C ASP A 62 20.62 26.91 -16.64
N GLY A 63 21.43 25.96 -17.08
CA GLY A 63 21.97 24.85 -16.30
C GLY A 63 21.05 23.62 -16.19
N GLY A 64 19.89 23.62 -16.85
CA GLY A 64 18.93 22.51 -16.86
C GLY A 64 19.31 21.34 -17.76
N SER A 65 18.45 20.32 -17.78
CA SER A 65 18.55 19.14 -18.65
C SER A 65 17.36 19.03 -19.60
N THR A 66 17.53 18.31 -20.71
CA THR A 66 16.51 18.10 -21.74
C THR A 66 16.71 16.77 -22.45
N ASN A 67 15.61 16.13 -22.84
CA ASN A 67 15.60 14.95 -23.72
C ASN A 67 15.52 15.31 -25.21
N ASP A 68 15.55 16.60 -25.53
CA ASP A 68 15.65 17.11 -26.90
C ASP A 68 17.11 17.39 -27.27
N ALA A 69 17.62 16.63 -28.24
CA ALA A 69 18.96 16.83 -28.79
C ALA A 69 19.04 18.02 -29.78
N THR A 70 17.94 18.67 -30.10
CA THR A 70 17.82 19.80 -31.02
C THR A 70 17.03 20.95 -30.41
N PRO A 71 17.41 21.45 -29.20
CA PRO A 71 16.62 22.44 -28.51
C PRO A 71 16.48 23.71 -29.33
N THR A 72 15.30 24.32 -29.29
CA THR A 72 15.00 25.54 -30.04
C THR A 72 15.36 26.78 -29.24
N LEU A 73 16.25 27.61 -29.79
CA LEU A 73 16.71 28.86 -29.21
C LEU A 73 15.95 30.04 -29.84
N THR A 74 15.50 30.97 -29.00
CA THR A 74 15.03 32.28 -29.45
C THR A 74 15.85 33.38 -28.80
N GLY A 75 15.94 34.53 -29.46
CA GLY A 75 16.73 35.62 -28.95
C GLY A 75 16.52 36.95 -29.66
N THR A 76 17.34 37.92 -29.27
CA THR A 76 17.39 39.25 -29.92
C THR A 76 18.81 39.60 -30.36
N ALA A 77 18.90 40.44 -31.38
CA ALA A 77 20.15 40.98 -31.93
C ALA A 77 19.84 42.23 -32.79
N GLU A 78 20.86 42.82 -33.41
CA GLU A 78 20.64 43.89 -34.38
C GLU A 78 19.80 43.41 -35.57
N ALA A 79 18.79 44.20 -35.96
CA ALA A 79 17.85 43.84 -37.01
C ALA A 79 18.56 43.56 -38.34
N ASN A 80 18.16 42.48 -39.02
CA ASN A 80 18.76 42.00 -40.27
C ASN A 80 20.23 41.55 -40.17
N SER A 81 20.82 41.47 -38.97
CA SER A 81 22.16 40.88 -38.79
C SER A 81 22.12 39.36 -38.91
N THR A 82 23.24 38.77 -39.37
CA THR A 82 23.41 37.32 -39.40
C THR A 82 23.85 36.83 -38.03
N ILE A 83 23.11 35.88 -37.46
CA ILE A 83 23.40 35.31 -36.16
C ILE A 83 24.13 33.98 -36.36
N SER A 84 25.28 33.82 -35.72
CA SER A 84 26.02 32.55 -35.67
C SER A 84 25.88 31.95 -34.28
N VAL A 85 25.38 30.72 -34.18
CA VAL A 85 25.16 30.02 -32.91
C VAL A 85 26.21 28.93 -32.74
N PHE A 86 26.82 28.87 -31.55
CA PHE A 86 27.93 27.98 -31.23
C PHE A 86 27.62 27.13 -30.02
N ASP A 87 28.18 25.92 -29.99
CA ASP A 87 28.38 25.12 -28.78
C ASP A 87 29.87 25.09 -28.45
N GLY A 88 30.26 25.77 -27.37
CA GLY A 88 31.65 26.09 -27.08
C GLY A 88 32.28 26.88 -28.24
N THR A 89 33.20 26.26 -28.97
CA THR A 89 33.85 26.87 -30.15
C THR A 89 33.32 26.34 -31.49
N THR A 90 32.41 25.36 -31.46
CA THR A 90 31.88 24.71 -32.65
C THR A 90 30.67 25.48 -33.17
N LEU A 91 30.71 25.91 -34.44
CA LEU A 91 29.56 26.53 -35.08
C LEU A 91 28.48 25.47 -35.34
N LEU A 92 27.30 25.65 -34.74
CA LEU A 92 26.13 24.80 -34.99
C LEU A 92 25.40 25.21 -36.26
N GLY A 93 25.39 26.50 -36.57
CA GLY A 93 24.76 27.04 -37.75
C GLY A 93 24.52 28.54 -37.65
N THR A 94 23.82 29.08 -38.65
CA THR A 94 23.47 30.49 -38.71
C THR A 94 21.97 30.68 -38.94
N THR A 95 21.47 31.83 -38.49
CA THR A 95 20.12 32.34 -38.77
C THR A 95 20.19 33.85 -38.98
N THR A 96 19.08 34.53 -39.17
CA THR A 96 19.03 35.99 -39.35
C THR A 96 18.04 36.59 -38.37
N ALA A 97 18.40 37.73 -37.77
CA ALA A 97 17.46 38.52 -36.98
C ALA A 97 16.46 39.22 -37.91
N ASP A 98 15.18 39.19 -37.56
CA ASP A 98 14.12 39.87 -38.31
C ASP A 98 14.25 41.40 -38.22
N THR A 99 13.34 42.12 -38.87
CA THR A 99 13.34 43.60 -38.87
C THR A 99 13.08 44.22 -37.49
N SER A 100 12.59 43.42 -36.54
CA SER A 100 12.38 43.81 -35.14
C SER A 100 13.51 43.33 -34.23
N GLY A 101 14.53 42.66 -34.77
CA GLY A 101 15.69 42.15 -34.05
C GLY A 101 15.50 40.77 -33.43
N ASN A 102 14.38 40.08 -33.64
CA ASN A 102 14.17 38.75 -33.07
C ASN A 102 14.76 37.67 -33.98
N TRP A 103 15.28 36.59 -33.39
CA TRP A 103 15.77 35.44 -34.13
C TRP A 103 15.34 34.13 -33.48
N ILE A 104 15.28 33.08 -34.30
CA ILE A 104 15.02 31.70 -33.90
C ILE A 104 16.07 30.80 -34.56
N PHE A 105 16.56 29.82 -33.81
CA PHE A 105 17.52 28.84 -34.27
C PHE A 105 17.23 27.47 -33.65
N THR A 106 17.16 26.45 -34.49
CA THR A 106 17.09 25.05 -34.09
C THR A 106 18.28 24.34 -34.74
N PRO A 107 19.14 23.65 -33.98
CA PRO A 107 20.25 22.89 -34.56
C PRO A 107 19.75 21.89 -35.61
N SER A 108 20.39 21.87 -36.78
CA SER A 108 20.04 20.89 -37.84
C SER A 108 20.65 19.51 -37.60
N THR A 109 21.67 19.44 -36.75
CA THR A 109 22.32 18.21 -36.31
C THR A 109 22.09 18.08 -34.81
N ALA A 110 21.68 16.89 -34.38
CA ALA A 110 21.51 16.57 -32.97
C ALA A 110 22.80 16.83 -32.19
N LEU A 111 22.68 17.55 -31.09
CA LEU A 111 23.71 17.63 -30.06
C LEU A 111 23.88 16.23 -29.44
N ALA A 112 25.13 15.85 -29.13
CA ALA A 112 25.38 14.57 -28.46
C ALA A 112 25.02 14.68 -26.98
N ASP A 113 24.68 13.56 -26.31
CA ASP A 113 24.44 13.59 -24.87
C ASP A 113 25.66 14.16 -24.11
N GLY A 114 25.37 15.01 -23.12
CA GLY A 114 26.37 15.70 -22.30
C GLY A 114 26.08 17.19 -22.10
N SER A 115 27.03 17.88 -21.49
CA SER A 115 26.91 19.32 -21.20
C SER A 115 27.29 20.16 -22.42
N HIS A 116 26.46 21.17 -22.70
CA HIS A 116 26.62 22.13 -23.78
C HIS A 116 26.68 23.57 -23.25
N SER A 117 27.36 24.43 -24.01
CA SER A 117 27.52 25.85 -23.69
C SER A 117 27.20 26.67 -24.94
N LEU A 118 25.95 27.10 -25.04
CA LEU A 118 25.41 27.74 -26.22
C LEU A 118 25.66 29.24 -26.18
N THR A 119 26.26 29.78 -27.24
CA THR A 119 26.50 31.22 -27.41
C THR A 119 26.11 31.69 -28.80
N ALA A 120 25.87 32.99 -28.96
CA ALA A 120 25.58 33.60 -30.25
C ALA A 120 26.43 34.85 -30.51
N THR A 121 26.82 35.08 -31.76
CA THR A 121 27.38 36.34 -32.27
C THR A 121 26.52 36.89 -33.40
N ALA A 122 26.54 38.21 -33.59
CA ALA A 122 25.90 38.89 -34.72
C ALA A 122 26.97 39.43 -35.67
N THR A 123 26.70 39.33 -36.97
CA THR A 123 27.46 39.99 -38.03
C THR A 123 26.55 40.93 -38.80
N ASP A 124 26.90 42.21 -38.85
CA ASP A 124 26.13 43.23 -39.58
C ASP A 124 26.34 43.12 -41.11
N ALA A 125 25.71 44.03 -41.86
CA ALA A 125 25.82 44.04 -43.32
C ALA A 125 27.20 44.49 -43.84
N ALA A 126 27.99 45.20 -43.03
CA ALA A 126 29.35 45.61 -43.34
C ALA A 126 30.39 44.52 -43.03
N GLY A 127 30.00 43.48 -42.28
CA GLY A 127 30.82 42.35 -41.87
C GLY A 127 31.48 42.53 -40.50
N ASN A 128 31.08 43.53 -39.71
CA ASN A 128 31.58 43.66 -38.33
C ASN A 128 30.89 42.62 -37.44
N VAL A 129 31.66 42.00 -36.54
CA VAL A 129 31.19 40.91 -35.68
C VAL A 129 31.13 41.38 -34.23
N SER A 130 30.01 41.09 -33.54
CA SER A 130 29.82 41.40 -32.12
C SER A 130 30.74 40.55 -31.23
N ALA A 131 30.80 40.89 -29.94
CA ALA A 131 31.20 39.92 -28.91
C ALA A 131 30.16 38.79 -28.82
N ALA A 132 30.56 37.64 -28.27
CA ALA A 132 29.66 36.53 -27.98
C ALA A 132 28.68 36.88 -26.83
N SER A 133 27.46 36.34 -26.90
CA SER A 133 26.48 36.39 -25.82
C SER A 133 26.99 35.75 -24.54
N THR A 134 26.31 35.99 -23.42
CA THR A 134 26.43 35.11 -22.25
C THR A 134 26.10 33.68 -22.67
N ALA A 135 26.85 32.71 -22.14
CA ALA A 135 26.60 31.31 -22.40
C ALA A 135 25.29 30.86 -21.74
N PHE A 136 24.46 30.15 -22.49
CA PHE A 136 23.35 29.37 -21.95
C PHE A 136 23.83 27.92 -21.85
N THR A 137 23.87 27.39 -20.63
CA THR A 137 24.32 26.03 -20.36
C THR A 137 23.13 25.08 -20.27
N LEU A 138 23.28 23.88 -20.81
CA LEU A 138 22.30 22.81 -20.67
C LEU A 138 22.97 21.44 -20.74
N THR A 139 22.29 20.40 -20.28
CA THR A 139 22.69 19.01 -20.50
C THR A 139 21.69 18.34 -21.41
N VAL A 140 22.13 17.85 -22.57
CA VAL A 140 21.32 16.95 -23.40
C VAL A 140 21.49 15.55 -22.83
N ASP A 141 20.37 14.88 -22.58
CA ASP A 141 20.34 13.49 -22.19
C ASP A 141 19.13 12.84 -22.83
N THR A 142 19.37 12.05 -23.88
CA THR A 142 18.34 11.34 -24.64
C THR A 142 18.17 9.88 -24.19
N ALA A 143 18.91 9.45 -23.16
CA ALA A 143 18.93 8.07 -22.73
C ALA A 143 17.85 7.81 -21.67
N ALA A 144 16.92 6.90 -21.98
CA ALA A 144 15.93 6.49 -20.98
C ALA A 144 16.57 5.75 -19.80
N PRO A 145 16.07 5.95 -18.57
CA PRO A 145 16.46 5.15 -17.41
C PRO A 145 16.20 3.67 -17.66
N ALA A 146 16.88 2.82 -16.89
CA ALA A 146 16.48 1.41 -16.80
C ALA A 146 15.06 1.29 -16.22
N ALA A 147 14.34 0.23 -16.58
CA ALA A 147 13.04 -0.06 -15.98
C ALA A 147 13.19 -0.20 -14.44
N PRO A 148 12.30 0.41 -13.64
CA PRO A 148 12.31 0.22 -12.20
C PRO A 148 12.15 -1.24 -11.81
N VAL A 149 12.56 -1.56 -10.60
CA VAL A 149 12.31 -2.86 -9.96
C VAL A 149 11.33 -2.65 -8.82
N ILE A 150 10.25 -3.43 -8.79
CA ILE A 150 9.41 -3.58 -7.59
C ILE A 150 10.03 -4.72 -6.78
N SER A 151 10.66 -4.38 -5.66
CA SER A 151 11.43 -5.30 -4.82
C SER A 151 10.54 -6.04 -3.82
N THR A 152 9.64 -5.33 -3.15
CA THR A 152 8.69 -5.92 -2.21
C THR A 152 7.33 -5.26 -2.34
N VAL A 153 6.29 -6.04 -2.11
CA VAL A 153 4.92 -5.56 -1.88
C VAL A 153 4.50 -6.11 -0.53
N THR A 154 4.05 -5.25 0.37
CA THR A 154 3.86 -5.59 1.79
C THR A 154 2.43 -5.31 2.21
N ASP A 155 1.84 -6.27 2.90
CA ASP A 155 0.59 -6.17 3.65
C ASP A 155 0.90 -5.68 5.08
N ASP A 156 0.26 -4.58 5.51
CA ASP A 156 0.38 -4.09 6.88
C ASP A 156 -0.93 -4.15 7.70
N VAL A 157 -1.93 -4.90 7.22
CA VAL A 157 -3.25 -5.04 7.86
C VAL A 157 -3.38 -6.38 8.58
N ALA A 158 -3.39 -6.33 9.91
CA ALA A 158 -3.62 -7.51 10.75
C ALA A 158 -4.93 -8.27 10.37
N PRO A 159 -5.00 -9.60 10.55
CA PRO A 159 -4.07 -10.44 11.31
C PRO A 159 -2.88 -10.99 10.52
N VAL A 160 -2.92 -10.96 9.19
CA VAL A 160 -1.83 -11.44 8.33
C VAL A 160 -1.05 -10.22 7.85
N THR A 161 0.23 -10.11 8.20
CA THR A 161 1.08 -9.00 7.74
C THR A 161 2.40 -9.52 7.20
N GLY A 162 3.04 -8.73 6.35
CA GLY A 162 4.36 -9.02 5.80
C GLY A 162 4.42 -8.97 4.27
N ALA A 163 5.52 -9.48 3.72
CA ALA A 163 5.74 -9.44 2.27
C ALA A 163 4.80 -10.41 1.53
N ILE A 164 4.08 -9.86 0.55
CA ILE A 164 3.23 -10.60 -0.38
C ILE A 164 4.13 -11.24 -1.44
N THR A 165 3.92 -12.51 -1.74
CA THR A 165 4.57 -13.18 -2.86
C THR A 165 3.85 -12.82 -4.16
N ALA A 166 4.59 -12.74 -5.28
CA ALA A 166 3.96 -12.49 -6.58
C ALA A 166 2.92 -13.58 -6.90
N GLY A 167 1.70 -13.17 -7.20
CA GLY A 167 0.53 -14.03 -7.40
C GLY A 167 -0.21 -14.40 -6.10
N GLY A 168 0.24 -13.91 -4.95
CA GLY A 168 -0.42 -14.10 -3.65
C GLY A 168 -1.63 -13.20 -3.45
N SER A 169 -2.23 -13.30 -2.27
CA SER A 169 -3.42 -12.56 -1.86
C SER A 169 -3.18 -11.77 -0.57
N THR A 170 -3.98 -10.73 -0.33
CA THR A 170 -3.84 -9.81 0.81
C THR A 170 -5.20 -9.25 1.25
N ASN A 171 -5.36 -8.99 2.54
CA ASN A 171 -6.48 -8.26 3.12
C ASN A 171 -6.23 -6.74 3.22
N ASP A 172 -5.13 -6.27 2.64
CA ASP A 172 -4.77 -4.87 2.53
C ASP A 172 -5.09 -4.35 1.12
N ALA A 173 -6.00 -3.37 1.04
CA ALA A 173 -6.35 -2.69 -0.21
C ALA A 173 -5.33 -1.62 -0.62
N ASN A 174 -4.36 -1.31 0.22
CA ASN A 174 -3.35 -0.27 0.02
C ASN A 174 -1.94 -0.81 0.28
N PRO A 175 -1.53 -1.92 -0.38
CA PRO A 175 -0.25 -2.54 -0.09
C PRO A 175 0.91 -1.59 -0.35
N THR A 176 1.93 -1.65 0.49
CA THR A 176 3.11 -0.78 0.36
C THR A 176 4.15 -1.44 -0.54
N LEU A 177 4.53 -0.73 -1.60
CA LEU A 177 5.53 -1.16 -2.57
C LEU A 177 6.87 -0.50 -2.25
N THR A 178 7.95 -1.28 -2.31
CA THR A 178 9.32 -0.74 -2.32
C THR A 178 10.06 -1.23 -3.53
N GLY A 179 11.07 -0.48 -3.97
CA GLY A 179 11.79 -0.81 -5.18
C GLY A 179 13.06 -0.01 -5.40
N THR A 180 13.66 -0.24 -6.56
CA THR A 180 14.80 0.55 -7.05
C THR A 180 14.54 1.13 -8.43
N ALA A 181 15.21 2.24 -8.73
CA ALA A 181 15.20 2.93 -10.01
C ALA A 181 16.44 3.82 -10.13
N GLU A 182 16.54 4.60 -11.21
CA GLU A 182 17.57 5.63 -11.31
C GLU A 182 17.42 6.68 -10.18
N ALA A 183 18.54 7.10 -9.60
CA ALA A 183 18.54 8.02 -8.47
C ALA A 183 17.90 9.37 -8.83
N ASN A 184 17.07 9.89 -7.94
CA ASN A 184 16.30 11.14 -8.14
C ASN A 184 15.29 11.12 -9.30
N SER A 185 15.06 9.98 -9.94
CA SER A 185 14.02 9.85 -10.96
C SER A 185 12.62 9.85 -10.34
N THR A 186 11.64 10.35 -11.08
CA THR A 186 10.23 10.29 -10.71
C THR A 186 9.66 8.93 -11.08
N ILE A 187 9.09 8.22 -10.11
CA ILE A 187 8.50 6.90 -10.30
C ILE A 187 7.00 7.05 -10.46
N SER A 188 6.44 6.49 -11.52
CA SER A 188 4.99 6.38 -11.73
C SER A 188 4.57 4.93 -11.54
N VAL A 189 3.62 4.68 -10.64
CA VAL A 189 3.13 3.32 -10.32
C VAL A 189 1.73 3.12 -10.90
N PHE A 190 1.51 1.99 -11.56
CA PHE A 190 0.29 1.68 -12.29
C PHE A 190 -0.30 0.35 -11.85
N ASP A 191 -1.63 0.24 -11.91
CA ASP A 191 -2.35 -1.04 -11.95
C ASP A 191 -2.92 -1.23 -13.36
N GLY A 192 -2.37 -2.20 -14.09
CA GLY A 192 -2.58 -2.29 -15.54
C GLY A 192 -2.15 -1.00 -16.24
N THR A 193 -3.10 -0.26 -16.81
CA THR A 193 -2.85 1.04 -17.47
C THR A 193 -3.23 2.24 -16.61
N THR A 194 -3.78 2.03 -15.42
CA THR A 194 -4.29 3.09 -14.54
C THR A 194 -3.16 3.59 -13.65
N LEU A 195 -2.85 4.88 -13.72
CA LEU A 195 -1.89 5.51 -12.81
C LEU A 195 -2.47 5.54 -11.39
N LEU A 196 -1.80 4.87 -10.45
CA LEU A 196 -2.15 4.92 -9.03
C LEU A 196 -1.56 6.16 -8.35
N GLY A 197 -0.38 6.59 -8.80
CA GLY A 197 0.29 7.78 -8.29
C GLY A 197 1.77 7.80 -8.63
N THR A 198 2.45 8.80 -8.08
CA THR A 198 3.87 9.02 -8.30
C THR A 198 4.63 9.14 -6.98
N THR A 199 5.89 8.73 -6.98
CA THR A 199 6.87 8.95 -5.90
C THR A 199 8.22 9.31 -6.52
N THR A 200 9.27 9.45 -5.73
CA THR A 200 10.63 9.75 -6.22
C THR A 200 11.61 8.74 -5.65
N ALA A 201 12.55 8.29 -6.48
CA ALA A 201 13.69 7.52 -6.00
C ALA A 201 14.68 8.44 -5.26
N ASP A 202 15.21 7.98 -4.14
CA ASP A 202 16.22 8.71 -3.37
C ASP A 202 17.56 8.76 -4.13
N ALA A 203 18.56 9.45 -3.54
CA ALA A 203 19.89 9.57 -4.12
C ALA A 203 20.65 8.22 -4.23
N SER A 204 20.16 7.17 -3.57
CA SER A 204 20.68 5.79 -3.68
C SER A 204 19.84 4.93 -4.64
N GLY A 205 18.79 5.50 -5.25
CA GLY A 205 17.90 4.81 -6.18
C GLY A 205 16.76 4.05 -5.52
N ASN A 206 16.55 4.14 -4.20
CA ASN A 206 15.45 3.43 -3.52
C ASN A 206 14.17 4.26 -3.56
N TRP A 207 13.02 3.62 -3.70
CA TRP A 207 11.72 4.28 -3.64
C TRP A 207 10.71 3.47 -2.82
N THR A 208 9.71 4.17 -2.30
CA THR A 208 8.55 3.59 -1.61
C THR A 208 7.27 4.26 -2.10
N PHE A 209 6.21 3.47 -2.24
CA PHE A 209 4.89 3.93 -2.69
C PHE A 209 3.78 3.14 -2.01
N THR A 210 2.82 3.85 -1.42
CA THR A 210 1.57 3.30 -0.92
C THR A 210 0.43 3.98 -1.67
N PRO A 211 -0.46 3.24 -2.36
CA PRO A 211 -1.61 3.83 -3.05
C PRO A 211 -2.46 4.65 -2.06
N THR A 212 -2.86 5.85 -2.45
CA THR A 212 -3.77 6.68 -1.62
C THR A 212 -5.24 6.30 -1.80
N THR A 213 -5.57 5.71 -2.94
CA THR A 213 -6.89 5.14 -3.24
C THR A 213 -6.80 3.63 -3.10
N ALA A 214 -7.72 3.06 -2.33
CA ALA A 214 -7.84 1.61 -2.14
C ALA A 214 -8.02 0.90 -3.49
N LEU A 215 -7.25 -0.16 -3.69
CA LEU A 215 -7.48 -1.14 -4.73
C LEU A 215 -8.79 -1.89 -4.41
N THR A 216 -9.56 -2.21 -5.45
CA THR A 216 -10.80 -2.97 -5.30
C THR A 216 -10.52 -4.46 -5.08
N ASP A 217 -11.41 -5.21 -4.44
CA ASP A 217 -11.24 -6.67 -4.39
C ASP A 217 -11.13 -7.27 -5.80
N GLY A 218 -10.19 -8.20 -5.98
CA GLY A 218 -9.88 -8.85 -7.24
C GLY A 218 -8.39 -8.88 -7.59
N SER A 219 -8.09 -9.31 -8.81
CA SER A 219 -6.71 -9.44 -9.30
C SER A 219 -6.17 -8.12 -9.83
N HIS A 220 -4.93 -7.80 -9.45
CA HIS A 220 -4.19 -6.60 -9.84
C HIS A 220 -2.85 -6.96 -10.49
N SER A 221 -2.34 -6.04 -11.30
CA SER A 221 -1.05 -6.17 -12.00
C SER A 221 -0.27 -4.86 -11.87
N LEU A 222 0.54 -4.78 -10.82
CA LEU A 222 1.27 -3.56 -10.47
C LEU A 222 2.56 -3.44 -11.30
N THR A 223 2.77 -2.28 -11.91
CA THR A 223 4.00 -1.95 -12.66
C THR A 223 4.48 -0.55 -12.29
N ALA A 224 5.75 -0.25 -12.57
CA ALA A 224 6.29 1.09 -12.40
C ALA A 224 7.13 1.53 -13.61
N THR A 225 7.13 2.82 -13.92
CA THR A 225 8.07 3.48 -14.83
C THR A 225 8.87 4.54 -14.08
N ALA A 226 10.04 4.89 -14.58
CA ALA A 226 10.86 6.00 -14.09
C ALA A 226 10.98 7.08 -15.15
N THR A 227 10.95 8.34 -14.73
CA THR A 227 11.25 9.51 -15.54
C THR A 227 12.47 10.21 -14.95
N ASP A 228 13.55 10.33 -15.70
CA ASP A 228 14.76 11.02 -15.25
C ASP A 228 14.56 12.55 -15.21
N THR A 229 15.62 13.30 -14.88
CA THR A 229 15.56 14.77 -14.82
C THR A 229 15.50 15.46 -16.18
N ALA A 230 15.93 14.77 -17.24
CA ALA A 230 15.85 15.25 -18.62
C ALA A 230 14.46 15.02 -19.24
N GLY A 231 13.65 14.16 -18.62
CA GLY A 231 12.29 13.83 -19.06
C GLY A 231 12.19 12.50 -19.79
N ASN A 232 13.27 11.72 -19.92
CA ASN A 232 13.18 10.40 -20.56
C ASN A 232 12.43 9.43 -19.67
N VAL A 233 11.57 8.61 -20.28
CA VAL A 233 10.76 7.60 -19.58
C VAL A 233 11.27 6.20 -19.90
N SER A 234 11.49 5.41 -18.86
CA SER A 234 11.89 4.01 -19.00
C SER A 234 10.75 3.11 -19.50
N ALA A 235 11.12 1.90 -19.89
CA ALA A 235 10.14 0.81 -20.02
C ALA A 235 9.50 0.50 -18.65
N ALA A 236 8.28 -0.06 -18.66
CA ALA A 236 7.64 -0.54 -17.45
C ALA A 236 8.43 -1.69 -16.81
N SER A 237 8.41 -1.75 -15.47
CA SER A 237 8.92 -2.87 -14.69
C SER A 237 8.24 -4.18 -15.06
N THR A 238 8.82 -5.31 -14.65
CA THR A 238 8.07 -6.57 -14.60
C THR A 238 6.83 -6.40 -13.72
N ALA A 239 5.70 -6.96 -14.15
CA ALA A 239 4.46 -6.87 -13.40
C ALA A 239 4.52 -7.69 -12.11
N PHE A 240 4.09 -7.08 -11.00
CA PHE A 240 3.81 -7.76 -9.75
C PHE A 240 2.31 -8.05 -9.68
N ALA A 241 1.95 -9.33 -9.84
CA ALA A 241 0.56 -9.75 -9.70
C ALA A 241 0.20 -9.96 -8.22
N LEU A 242 -1.00 -9.56 -7.82
CA LEU A 242 -1.57 -9.86 -6.50
C LEU A 242 -3.10 -9.91 -6.59
N THR A 243 -3.74 -10.49 -5.58
CA THR A 243 -5.20 -10.44 -5.41
C THR A 243 -5.54 -9.72 -4.10
N VAL A 244 -6.32 -8.65 -4.17
CA VAL A 244 -6.89 -7.99 -2.99
C VAL A 244 -8.19 -8.70 -2.64
N ASP A 245 -8.34 -9.07 -1.37
CA ASP A 245 -9.58 -9.60 -0.81
C ASP A 245 -9.76 -9.03 0.60
N THR A 246 -10.58 -7.98 0.71
CA THR A 246 -10.92 -7.32 1.98
C THR A 246 -12.25 -7.81 2.56
N ALA A 247 -12.88 -8.80 1.93
CA ALA A 247 -14.20 -9.25 2.32
C ALA A 247 -14.11 -10.26 3.46
N ALA A 248 -14.74 -9.96 4.59
CA ALA A 248 -14.84 -10.91 5.67
C ALA A 248 -15.74 -12.11 5.29
N PRO A 249 -15.39 -13.33 5.75
CA PRO A 249 -16.24 -14.50 5.59
C PRO A 249 -17.59 -14.28 6.29
N ALA A 250 -18.62 -15.01 5.84
CA ALA A 250 -19.91 -15.01 6.51
C ALA A 250 -19.77 -15.49 7.98
N THR A 251 -20.59 -14.92 8.87
CA THR A 251 -20.60 -15.32 10.29
C THR A 251 -20.83 -16.83 10.43
N PRO A 252 -19.96 -17.57 11.16
CA PRO A 252 -20.15 -18.99 11.36
C PRO A 252 -21.36 -19.27 12.27
N VAL A 253 -21.86 -20.49 12.19
CA VAL A 253 -23.00 -20.97 12.98
C VAL A 253 -22.52 -22.09 13.89
N ILE A 254 -22.78 -21.97 15.19
CA ILE A 254 -22.74 -23.09 16.13
C ILE A 254 -24.05 -23.85 15.96
N GLY A 255 -23.98 -25.07 15.42
CA GLY A 255 -25.14 -25.90 15.09
C GLY A 255 -25.58 -26.78 16.25
N THR A 256 -24.76 -27.74 16.65
CA THR A 256 -25.07 -28.64 17.77
C THR A 256 -23.98 -28.59 18.82
N VAL A 257 -24.39 -28.69 20.08
CA VAL A 257 -23.51 -28.85 21.24
C VAL A 257 -23.91 -30.15 21.92
N THR A 258 -22.96 -31.04 22.18
CA THR A 258 -23.24 -32.43 22.60
C THR A 258 -22.50 -32.76 23.89
N ASP A 259 -23.24 -33.34 24.83
CA ASP A 259 -22.77 -33.96 26.07
C ASP A 259 -22.39 -35.44 25.81
N ALA A 260 -21.16 -35.82 26.16
CA ALA A 260 -20.66 -37.18 26.03
C ALA A 260 -20.49 -37.93 27.38
N VAL A 261 -20.91 -37.36 28.51
CA VAL A 261 -20.64 -37.89 29.86
C VAL A 261 -21.93 -38.42 30.51
N ALA A 262 -22.01 -39.74 30.67
CA ALA A 262 -23.11 -40.40 31.39
C ALA A 262 -23.35 -39.81 32.81
N PRO A 263 -24.60 -39.82 33.34
CA PRO A 263 -25.74 -40.64 32.90
C PRO A 263 -26.61 -40.04 31.79
N VAL A 264 -26.54 -38.73 31.55
CA VAL A 264 -27.29 -38.05 30.49
C VAL A 264 -26.32 -37.72 29.37
N THR A 265 -26.62 -38.13 28.13
CA THR A 265 -25.78 -37.82 26.97
C THR A 265 -26.66 -37.36 25.83
N GLY A 266 -26.09 -36.64 24.87
CA GLY A 266 -26.79 -36.15 23.68
C GLY A 266 -26.75 -34.63 23.54
N THR A 267 -27.66 -34.09 22.73
CA THR A 267 -27.64 -32.66 22.38
C THR A 267 -28.07 -31.79 23.56
N ILE A 268 -27.27 -30.78 23.86
CA ILE A 268 -27.57 -29.70 24.80
C ILE A 268 -28.39 -28.65 24.04
N THR A 269 -29.51 -28.21 24.61
CA THR A 269 -30.26 -27.05 24.09
C THR A 269 -29.61 -25.76 24.56
N ASP A 270 -29.72 -24.68 23.78
CA ASP A 270 -29.27 -23.35 24.23
C ASP A 270 -29.95 -22.96 25.56
N GLY A 271 -29.14 -22.56 26.53
CA GLY A 271 -29.53 -22.31 27.93
C GLY A 271 -29.61 -23.56 28.82
N GLY A 272 -29.27 -24.74 28.30
CA GLY A 272 -29.30 -26.01 29.03
C GLY A 272 -28.13 -26.22 29.98
N SER A 273 -28.11 -27.37 30.66
CA SER A 273 -27.03 -27.79 31.57
C SER A 273 -26.41 -29.11 31.14
N THR A 274 -25.16 -29.35 31.54
CA THR A 274 -24.40 -30.58 31.24
C THR A 274 -23.41 -30.91 32.36
N ASN A 275 -23.13 -32.20 32.55
CA ASN A 275 -22.04 -32.71 33.39
C ASN A 275 -20.76 -33.02 32.60
N ASP A 276 -20.72 -32.65 31.31
CA ASP A 276 -19.54 -32.69 30.46
C ASP A 276 -18.84 -31.33 30.45
N ALA A 277 -17.63 -31.27 31.01
CA ALA A 277 -16.81 -30.06 31.01
C ALA A 277 -16.15 -29.77 29.65
N ASN A 278 -16.26 -30.69 28.67
CA ASN A 278 -15.65 -30.57 27.35
C ASN A 278 -16.70 -30.88 26.26
N PRO A 279 -17.83 -30.15 26.21
CA PRO A 279 -18.88 -30.43 25.26
C PRO A 279 -18.37 -30.28 23.83
N THR A 280 -18.85 -31.13 22.93
CA THR A 280 -18.44 -31.08 21.51
C THR A 280 -19.39 -30.21 20.70
N LEU A 281 -18.84 -29.20 20.03
CA LEU A 281 -19.53 -28.26 19.17
C LEU A 281 -19.35 -28.66 17.71
N THR A 282 -20.43 -28.64 16.93
CA THR A 282 -20.37 -28.72 15.47
C THR A 282 -21.08 -27.54 14.83
N GLY A 283 -20.70 -27.17 13.62
CA GLY A 283 -21.26 -26.01 12.96
C GLY A 283 -20.93 -25.88 11.49
N MET A 284 -21.33 -24.75 10.92
CA MET A 284 -21.08 -24.36 9.53
C MET A 284 -20.32 -23.03 9.48
N ALA A 285 -19.46 -22.87 8.47
CA ALA A 285 -18.73 -21.65 8.18
C ALA A 285 -18.30 -21.64 6.70
N GLU A 286 -17.56 -20.61 6.28
CA GLU A 286 -16.92 -20.61 4.97
C GLU A 286 -15.93 -21.78 4.84
N ALA A 287 -15.94 -22.46 3.69
CA ALA A 287 -15.11 -23.62 3.46
C ALA A 287 -13.61 -23.29 3.58
N ASN A 288 -12.86 -24.16 4.26
CA ASN A 288 -11.43 -23.99 4.54
C ASN A 288 -11.05 -22.77 5.40
N SER A 289 -12.02 -22.04 5.95
CA SER A 289 -11.76 -20.97 6.92
C SER A 289 -11.32 -21.54 8.27
N THR A 290 -10.50 -20.78 8.99
CA THR A 290 -10.12 -21.08 10.38
C THR A 290 -11.21 -20.59 11.31
N ILE A 291 -11.72 -21.48 12.17
CA ILE A 291 -12.76 -21.16 13.15
C ILE A 291 -12.11 -20.95 14.51
N SER A 292 -12.37 -19.82 15.13
CA SER A 292 -11.95 -19.53 16.51
C SER A 292 -13.18 -19.60 17.42
N VAL A 293 -13.12 -20.43 18.47
CA VAL A 293 -14.22 -20.62 19.42
C VAL A 293 -13.88 -19.97 20.75
N PHE A 294 -14.80 -19.18 21.29
CA PHE A 294 -14.61 -18.38 22.50
C PHE A 294 -15.65 -18.72 23.56
N ASP A 295 -15.27 -18.57 24.83
CA ASP A 295 -16.19 -18.43 25.96
C ASP A 295 -16.11 -17.00 26.50
N GLY A 296 -17.17 -16.23 26.29
CA GLY A 296 -17.13 -14.78 26.44
C GLY A 296 -16.05 -14.17 25.53
N ALA A 297 -15.01 -13.55 26.13
CA ALA A 297 -13.87 -12.98 25.40
C ALA A 297 -12.65 -13.93 25.34
N THR A 298 -12.70 -15.08 25.99
CA THR A 298 -11.56 -16.00 26.11
C THR A 298 -11.55 -16.97 24.94
N LEU A 299 -10.46 -16.98 24.15
CA LEU A 299 -10.27 -17.99 23.10
C LEU A 299 -10.07 -19.37 23.73
N LEU A 300 -10.95 -20.31 23.43
CA LEU A 300 -10.85 -21.71 23.85
C LEU A 300 -9.92 -22.50 22.93
N GLY A 301 -9.90 -22.15 21.64
CA GLY A 301 -9.06 -22.78 20.64
C GLY A 301 -9.56 -22.54 19.23
N THR A 302 -8.89 -23.17 18.27
CA THR A 302 -9.22 -23.08 16.85
C THR A 302 -9.43 -24.44 16.21
N THR A 303 -10.19 -24.46 15.13
CA THR A 303 -10.39 -25.61 14.23
C THR A 303 -10.49 -25.08 12.79
N THR A 304 -10.70 -25.95 11.81
CA THR A 304 -10.87 -25.56 10.41
C THR A 304 -12.16 -26.13 9.86
N ALA A 305 -12.90 -25.33 9.10
CA ALA A 305 -14.05 -25.80 8.35
C ALA A 305 -13.59 -26.62 7.14
N ASP A 306 -14.23 -27.76 6.89
CA ASP A 306 -13.92 -28.61 5.74
C ASP A 306 -14.33 -27.94 4.41
N ALA A 307 -14.06 -28.61 3.29
CA ALA A 307 -14.40 -28.10 1.96
C ALA A 307 -15.92 -27.93 1.71
N SER A 308 -16.76 -28.48 2.59
CA SER A 308 -18.22 -28.31 2.58
C SER A 308 -18.70 -27.28 3.61
N GLY A 309 -17.79 -26.67 4.38
CA GLY A 309 -18.07 -25.68 5.41
C GLY A 309 -18.36 -26.26 6.79
N ASN A 310 -18.32 -27.59 7.00
CA ASN A 310 -18.59 -28.17 8.31
C ASN A 310 -17.36 -28.06 9.20
N TRP A 311 -17.55 -27.76 10.48
CA TRP A 311 -16.48 -27.78 11.47
C TRP A 311 -16.92 -28.48 12.76
N THR A 312 -15.94 -29.01 13.48
CA THR A 312 -16.11 -29.61 14.80
C THR A 312 -15.04 -29.09 15.75
N PHE A 313 -15.42 -28.83 16.99
CA PHE A 313 -14.54 -28.34 18.04
C PHE A 313 -14.91 -28.96 19.39
N THR A 314 -13.91 -29.49 20.08
CA THR A 314 -14.03 -29.93 21.48
C THR A 314 -12.97 -29.16 22.28
N PRO A 315 -13.33 -28.41 23.33
CA PRO A 315 -12.36 -27.70 24.15
C PRO A 315 -11.30 -28.67 24.68
N SER A 316 -10.01 -28.35 24.52
CA SER A 316 -8.93 -29.18 25.09
C SER A 316 -8.77 -28.97 26.60
N THR A 317 -9.20 -27.81 27.10
CA THR A 317 -9.23 -27.47 28.52
C THR A 317 -10.67 -27.52 28.99
N ALA A 318 -10.90 -28.24 30.10
CA ALA A 318 -12.21 -28.33 30.73
C ALA A 318 -12.75 -26.95 31.09
N LEU A 319 -14.00 -26.70 30.71
CA LEU A 319 -14.79 -25.58 31.21
C LEU A 319 -15.04 -25.79 32.71
N THR A 320 -14.97 -24.71 33.49
CA THR A 320 -15.25 -24.75 34.92
C THR A 320 -16.74 -24.87 35.19
N ASP A 321 -17.15 -25.37 36.36
CA ASP A 321 -18.57 -25.30 36.73
C ASP A 321 -19.08 -23.84 36.72
N GLY A 322 -20.28 -23.64 36.17
CA GLY A 322 -20.89 -22.32 35.99
C GLY A 322 -21.48 -22.09 34.61
N SER A 323 -21.89 -20.85 34.35
CA SER A 323 -22.50 -20.44 33.08
C SER A 323 -21.43 -20.03 32.08
N HIS A 324 -21.61 -20.49 30.83
CA HIS A 324 -20.75 -20.23 29.69
C HIS A 324 -21.54 -19.63 28.53
N SER A 325 -20.87 -18.81 27.72
CA SER A 325 -21.43 -18.18 26.53
C SER A 325 -20.49 -18.39 25.35
N LEU A 326 -20.75 -19.46 24.60
CA LEU A 326 -19.88 -19.90 23.51
C LEU A 326 -20.20 -19.15 22.22
N THR A 327 -19.18 -18.59 21.58
CA THR A 327 -19.30 -17.93 20.27
C THR A 327 -18.21 -18.43 19.33
N ALA A 328 -18.40 -18.26 18.02
CA ALA A 328 -17.40 -18.58 17.01
C ALA A 328 -17.18 -17.42 16.04
N THR A 329 -15.95 -17.23 15.57
CA THR A 329 -15.60 -16.40 14.40
C THR A 329 -14.93 -17.26 13.34
N ALA A 330 -15.02 -16.85 12.08
CA ALA A 330 -14.31 -17.47 10.96
C ALA A 330 -13.26 -16.49 10.42
N THR A 331 -12.10 -17.01 10.02
CA THR A 331 -11.03 -16.27 9.37
C THR A 331 -10.70 -16.95 8.04
N ASP A 332 -10.81 -16.20 6.94
CA ASP A 332 -10.51 -16.72 5.60
C ASP A 332 -8.99 -16.90 5.37
N THR A 333 -8.60 -17.27 4.15
CA THR A 333 -7.19 -17.50 3.81
C THR A 333 -6.35 -16.23 3.71
N THR A 334 -6.97 -15.08 3.51
CA THR A 334 -6.32 -13.75 3.46
C THR A 334 -6.27 -13.08 4.83
N GLY A 335 -6.95 -13.64 5.83
CA GLY A 335 -6.95 -13.15 7.19
C GLY A 335 -8.17 -12.31 7.56
N ASN A 336 -9.14 -12.10 6.67
CA ASN A 336 -10.35 -11.35 7.04
C ASN A 336 -11.16 -12.15 8.07
N VAL A 337 -11.64 -11.46 9.10
CA VAL A 337 -12.34 -12.09 10.24
C VAL A 337 -13.83 -11.73 10.19
N SER A 338 -14.71 -12.73 10.28
CA SER A 338 -16.15 -12.53 10.37
C SER A 338 -16.56 -11.83 11.66
N ALA A 339 -17.81 -11.34 11.70
CA ALA A 339 -18.47 -11.09 12.98
C ALA A 339 -18.64 -12.42 13.76
N ALA A 340 -18.72 -12.31 15.09
CA ALA A 340 -18.99 -13.46 15.96
C ALA A 340 -20.42 -14.00 15.75
N SER A 341 -20.58 -15.31 15.91
CA SER A 341 -21.88 -15.98 15.91
C SER A 341 -22.79 -15.46 17.04
N SER A 342 -24.09 -15.75 16.95
CA SER A 342 -24.95 -15.68 18.13
C SER A 342 -24.38 -16.58 19.24
N PRO A 343 -24.44 -16.16 20.52
CA PRO A 343 -23.95 -16.97 21.62
C PRO A 343 -24.81 -18.22 21.81
N PHE A 344 -24.15 -19.35 22.05
CA PHE A 344 -24.77 -20.55 22.60
C PHE A 344 -24.46 -20.59 24.10
N THR A 345 -25.48 -20.52 24.92
CA THR A 345 -25.33 -20.52 26.38
C THR A 345 -25.52 -21.91 26.96
N LEU A 346 -24.73 -22.25 27.97
CA LEU A 346 -24.90 -23.50 28.73
C LEU A 346 -24.40 -23.33 30.16
N THR A 347 -24.80 -24.24 31.04
CA THR A 347 -24.27 -24.35 32.41
C THR A 347 -23.53 -25.67 32.56
N VAL A 348 -22.24 -25.62 32.88
CA VAL A 348 -21.46 -26.81 33.25
C VAL A 348 -21.67 -27.05 34.75
N ASP A 349 -22.03 -28.27 35.12
CA ASP A 349 -22.15 -28.72 36.49
C ASP A 349 -21.59 -30.15 36.62
N THR A 350 -20.31 -30.24 36.97
CA THR A 350 -19.61 -31.51 37.18
C THR A 350 -19.59 -31.95 38.65
N ALA A 351 -20.16 -31.15 39.55
CA ALA A 351 -20.15 -31.43 40.98
C ALA A 351 -21.18 -32.51 41.33
N ALA A 352 -20.73 -33.59 41.97
CA ALA A 352 -21.65 -34.56 42.52
C ALA A 352 -22.38 -33.97 43.75
N PRO A 353 -23.67 -34.30 43.95
CA PRO A 353 -24.38 -33.99 45.18
C PRO A 353 -23.64 -34.46 46.42
N ALA A 354 -23.78 -33.71 47.52
CA ALA A 354 -23.25 -34.16 48.81
C ALA A 354 -23.90 -35.48 49.25
N ALA A 355 -23.11 -36.36 49.87
CA ALA A 355 -23.61 -37.65 50.35
C ALA A 355 -24.80 -37.45 51.32
N PRO A 356 -25.92 -38.17 51.13
CA PRO A 356 -27.05 -38.11 52.05
C PRO A 356 -26.66 -38.70 53.42
N VAL A 357 -27.19 -38.11 54.49
CA VAL A 357 -26.95 -38.50 55.88
C VAL A 357 -28.21 -39.12 56.47
N ILE A 358 -28.09 -40.31 57.06
CA ILE A 358 -29.13 -40.85 57.95
C ILE A 358 -28.97 -40.20 59.31
N SER A 359 -29.98 -39.46 59.76
CA SER A 359 -29.99 -38.72 61.04
C SER A 359 -30.61 -39.54 62.17
N THR A 360 -31.74 -40.19 61.92
CA THR A 360 -32.40 -41.06 62.90
C THR A 360 -32.97 -42.30 62.24
N VAL A 361 -32.92 -43.41 62.97
CA VAL A 361 -33.68 -44.62 62.66
C VAL A 361 -34.61 -44.86 63.85
N THR A 362 -35.91 -45.06 63.63
CA THR A 362 -36.92 -45.15 64.71
C THR A 362 -37.70 -46.45 64.62
N ASP A 363 -37.80 -47.14 65.76
CA ASP A 363 -38.70 -48.28 66.01
C ASP A 363 -40.06 -47.75 66.48
N ASP A 364 -41.15 -48.08 65.77
CA ASP A 364 -42.51 -47.72 66.18
C ASP A 364 -43.37 -48.92 66.66
N VAL A 365 -42.74 -50.08 66.88
CA VAL A 365 -43.41 -51.34 67.25
C VAL A 365 -43.13 -51.70 68.72
N ALA A 366 -44.17 -51.64 69.56
CA ALA A 366 -44.12 -52.03 70.99
C ALA A 366 -43.56 -53.46 71.22
N PRO A 367 -42.88 -53.74 72.36
CA PRO A 367 -42.90 -52.98 73.62
C PRO A 367 -41.81 -51.91 73.77
N VAL A 368 -40.81 -51.87 72.88
CA VAL A 368 -39.72 -50.89 72.92
C VAL A 368 -39.81 -50.04 71.66
N THR A 369 -40.23 -48.79 71.80
CA THR A 369 -40.33 -47.83 70.71
C THR A 369 -39.33 -46.69 70.91
N GLY A 370 -38.86 -46.07 69.83
CA GLY A 370 -37.99 -44.90 69.87
C GLY A 370 -36.79 -44.99 68.94
N ALA A 371 -35.82 -44.08 69.10
CA ALA A 371 -34.65 -44.03 68.25
C ALA A 371 -33.72 -45.24 68.48
N ILE A 372 -33.30 -45.86 67.38
CA ILE A 372 -32.33 -46.96 67.33
C ILE A 372 -30.94 -46.33 67.17
N THR A 373 -30.02 -46.65 68.09
CA THR A 373 -28.62 -46.23 67.98
C THR A 373 -27.88 -47.11 66.98
N ASP A 374 -26.77 -46.61 66.42
CA ASP A 374 -25.89 -47.43 65.59
C ASP A 374 -25.43 -48.71 66.33
N GLY A 375 -25.50 -49.85 65.65
CA GLY A 375 -25.32 -51.19 66.23
C GLY A 375 -26.45 -51.70 67.13
N GLY A 376 -27.57 -50.97 67.23
CA GLY A 376 -28.76 -51.35 68.00
C GLY A 376 -29.55 -52.51 67.39
N SER A 377 -30.59 -52.96 68.09
CA SER A 377 -31.53 -53.98 67.62
C SER A 377 -32.96 -53.47 67.75
N THR A 378 -33.83 -53.91 66.84
CA THR A 378 -35.24 -53.51 66.78
C THR A 378 -36.11 -54.72 66.43
N ASN A 379 -37.37 -54.71 66.87
CA ASN A 379 -38.38 -55.68 66.45
C ASN A 379 -39.28 -55.13 65.33
N ASP A 380 -39.03 -53.92 64.87
CA ASP A 380 -39.67 -53.31 63.72
C ASP A 380 -38.99 -53.77 62.43
N ALA A 381 -39.77 -54.35 61.52
CA ALA A 381 -39.29 -54.80 60.21
C ALA A 381 -39.29 -53.68 59.16
N MET A 382 -39.88 -52.53 59.49
CA MET A 382 -39.97 -51.33 58.64
C MET A 382 -39.66 -50.07 59.47
N PRO A 383 -38.44 -49.98 60.03
CA PRO A 383 -38.08 -48.82 60.82
C PRO A 383 -38.13 -47.54 59.97
N THR A 384 -38.55 -46.44 60.59
CA THR A 384 -38.59 -45.14 59.92
C THR A 384 -37.19 -44.51 59.92
N LEU A 385 -36.65 -44.23 58.74
CA LEU A 385 -35.40 -43.51 58.54
C LEU A 385 -35.68 -42.03 58.25
N THR A 386 -34.99 -41.12 58.93
CA THR A 386 -34.95 -39.70 58.56
C THR A 386 -33.52 -39.24 58.36
N GLY A 387 -33.34 -38.22 57.53
CA GLY A 387 -32.01 -37.75 57.19
C GLY A 387 -31.98 -36.42 56.47
N THR A 388 -30.77 -36.02 56.07
CA THR A 388 -30.54 -34.84 55.22
C THR A 388 -29.84 -35.23 53.92
N ALA A 389 -30.06 -34.47 52.86
CA ALA A 389 -29.40 -34.57 51.56
C ALA A 389 -29.45 -33.20 50.86
N GLU A 390 -28.89 -33.10 49.66
CA GLU A 390 -29.11 -31.92 48.83
C GLU A 390 -30.60 -31.74 48.53
N ALA A 391 -31.10 -30.50 48.61
CA ALA A 391 -32.51 -30.21 48.43
C ALA A 391 -33.02 -30.69 47.07
N ASN A 392 -34.19 -31.34 47.05
CA ASN A 392 -34.81 -31.93 45.86
C ASN A 392 -34.01 -33.08 45.21
N SER A 393 -32.90 -33.53 45.81
CA SER A 393 -32.18 -34.72 45.33
C SER A 393 -33.00 -35.98 45.58
N THR A 394 -32.80 -36.99 44.72
CA THR A 394 -33.37 -38.33 44.93
C THR A 394 -32.39 -39.15 45.77
N ILE A 395 -32.88 -39.70 46.88
CA ILE A 395 -32.14 -40.56 47.78
C ILE A 395 -32.55 -42.00 47.50
N SER A 396 -31.57 -42.85 47.24
CA SER A 396 -31.77 -44.29 47.10
C SER A 396 -31.30 -44.99 48.38
N ILE A 397 -32.19 -45.76 49.01
CA ILE A 397 -31.93 -46.47 50.27
C ILE A 397 -31.56 -47.91 49.94
N PHE A 398 -30.41 -48.39 50.43
CA PHE A 398 -29.90 -49.74 50.17
C PHE A 398 -29.71 -50.54 51.46
N ASP A 399 -30.01 -51.85 51.40
CA ASP A 399 -29.52 -52.86 52.35
C ASP A 399 -28.40 -53.66 51.66
N GLY A 400 -27.16 -53.43 52.09
CA GLY A 400 -25.97 -53.87 51.36
C GLY A 400 -25.97 -53.30 49.94
N THR A 401 -26.15 -54.17 48.94
CA THR A 401 -26.26 -53.79 47.52
C THR A 401 -27.70 -53.80 47.00
N THR A 402 -28.68 -54.14 47.83
CA THR A 402 -30.09 -54.27 47.43
C THR A 402 -30.78 -52.92 47.60
N LEU A 403 -31.31 -52.35 46.51
CA LEU A 403 -32.14 -51.14 46.58
C LEU A 403 -33.46 -51.48 47.28
N LEU A 404 -33.69 -50.90 48.45
CA LEU A 404 -34.95 -51.02 49.19
C LEU A 404 -36.02 -50.08 48.63
N GLY A 405 -35.60 -48.89 48.17
CA GLY A 405 -36.51 -47.91 47.59
C GLY A 405 -35.84 -46.54 47.42
N THR A 406 -36.62 -45.58 46.97
CA THR A 406 -36.17 -44.20 46.79
C THR A 406 -37.10 -43.23 47.48
N THR A 407 -36.56 -42.14 48.02
CA THR A 407 -37.31 -40.97 48.51
C THR A 407 -36.68 -39.71 47.93
N THR A 408 -37.27 -38.55 48.18
CA THR A 408 -36.75 -37.25 47.72
C THR A 408 -36.57 -36.34 48.92
N ALA A 409 -35.45 -35.61 48.97
CA ALA A 409 -35.27 -34.57 49.97
C ALA A 409 -36.17 -33.38 49.65
N ASP A 410 -36.80 -32.82 50.67
CA ASP A 410 -37.60 -31.61 50.54
C ASP A 410 -36.73 -30.39 50.18
N ALA A 411 -37.36 -29.24 49.98
CA ALA A 411 -36.66 -28.00 49.64
C ALA A 411 -35.70 -27.50 50.74
N SER A 412 -35.78 -28.05 51.96
CA SER A 412 -34.86 -27.79 53.07
C SER A 412 -33.80 -28.88 53.22
N GLY A 413 -33.77 -29.88 52.33
CA GLY A 413 -32.83 -30.99 52.36
C GLY A 413 -33.22 -32.14 53.28
N ASN A 414 -34.40 -32.14 53.92
CA ASN A 414 -34.81 -33.24 54.80
C ASN A 414 -35.49 -34.35 54.01
N TRP A 415 -35.27 -35.60 54.40
CA TRP A 415 -35.96 -36.75 53.81
C TRP A 415 -36.41 -37.76 54.88
N THR A 416 -37.49 -38.48 54.56
CA THR A 416 -38.01 -39.59 55.36
C THR A 416 -38.26 -40.79 54.45
N PHE A 417 -37.99 -41.99 54.95
CA PHE A 417 -38.27 -43.27 54.31
C PHE A 417 -38.89 -44.23 55.35
N THR A 418 -40.00 -44.87 54.99
CA THR A 418 -40.79 -45.77 55.84
C THR A 418 -41.11 -47.06 55.09
#